data_AF-A0A9P8QDD7-F1
#
_entry.id   AF-A0A9P8QDD7-F1
#
_cell.length_a   1.000
_cell.length_b   1.000
_cell.length_c   1.000
_cell.angle_alpha   90.00
_cell.angle_beta   90.00
_cell.angle_gamma   90.00
#
_symmetry.space_group_name_H-M   'P 1'
#
loop_
_entity.id
_entity.type
_entity.pdbx_description
1 polymer ?
#
loop_
_entity_poly.entity_id
_entity_poly.type
_entity_poly.pdbx_seq_one_letter_code
_entity_poly.pdbx_strand_id
1 'polypeptide(L)'
;MPAFEGFDDVDQSTQEVFETSDTESVSSSDTTPLPTSRRDSLSYEAIDIEQSRNLFQHSKANAQLTDFNGRVDKLLGSYETFTVSETTQEKLERIRRELEEVKEELSRGKTKETEKDLQQVEVLKKSFKDINRDVKEKALLSIDIVQDHIEPFTLAPSSTSESILTSEDLLKLNEKIQSLESILGYTHPLNPSETITTKLNSLYSKIQLLSKDTESLSTITSQIDVINERFESSLALRRQGLFQTSNIGGNTVSSEQQNSLRQMEDSELLAMYDKVSKLTPFIDLLPSLLQRLQSLHNIHLNSSGAVRFVNGLEEQLGQMEAEMNQWETSLNTMDGKIKDIEKFLKFGGEEVE
;
A
#
# COMPACT_ATOMS: atom_id res chain seq x y z
N MET A 1 34.79 -1.04 21.99
CA MET A 1 34.06 -2.18 21.38
C MET A 1 34.72 -3.46 21.89
N PRO A 2 34.00 -4.35 22.59
CA PRO A 2 34.60 -5.48 23.30
C PRO A 2 35.28 -6.51 22.37
N ALA A 3 34.95 -6.50 21.08
CA ALA A 3 35.58 -7.39 20.09
C ALA A 3 37.00 -6.97 19.67
N PHE A 4 37.42 -5.72 19.93
CA PHE A 4 38.69 -5.15 19.45
C PHE A 4 39.66 -4.76 20.57
N GLU A 5 39.30 -5.06 21.82
CA GLU A 5 39.99 -4.59 23.04
C GLU A 5 41.30 -5.36 23.34
N GLY A 6 41.65 -6.36 22.53
CA GLY A 6 42.86 -7.17 22.64
C GLY A 6 43.87 -7.00 21.50
N PHE A 7 43.68 -6.00 20.62
CA PHE A 7 44.59 -5.71 19.51
C PHE A 7 45.30 -4.38 19.78
N ASP A 8 46.64 -4.42 19.94
CA ASP A 8 47.48 -3.25 20.25
C ASP A 8 47.54 -2.21 19.11
N ASP A 9 47.09 -2.56 17.90
CA ASP A 9 47.19 -1.76 16.67
C ASP A 9 45.85 -1.11 16.26
N VAL A 10 44.85 -1.11 17.15
CA VAL A 10 43.55 -0.47 16.90
C VAL A 10 43.58 0.95 17.46
N ASP A 11 43.69 1.93 16.57
CA ASP A 11 43.61 3.35 16.92
C ASP A 11 42.17 3.72 17.29
N GLN A 12 41.91 3.84 18.59
CA GLN A 12 40.61 4.23 19.14
C GLN A 12 40.41 5.75 19.16
N SER A 13 41.43 6.53 18.80
CA SER A 13 41.43 8.00 18.90
C SER A 13 41.23 8.69 17.55
N THR A 14 41.45 7.98 16.46
CA THR A 14 41.21 8.50 15.11
C THR A 14 39.74 8.55 14.76
N GLN A 15 39.37 9.59 14.02
CA GLN A 15 38.06 9.69 13.38
C GLN A 15 37.83 8.49 12.44
N GLU A 16 36.73 7.77 12.65
CA GLU A 16 36.43 6.54 11.88
C GLU A 16 36.13 6.83 10.39
N VAL A 17 35.57 8.00 10.08
CA VAL A 17 35.15 8.38 8.72
C VAL A 17 35.71 9.74 8.36
N PHE A 18 36.62 9.77 7.38
CA PHE A 18 37.10 11.01 6.75
C PHE A 18 36.30 11.27 5.48
N GLU A 19 35.22 12.03 5.62
CA GLU A 19 34.36 12.44 4.51
C GLU A 19 34.50 13.94 4.20
N THR A 20 34.25 14.30 2.95
CA THR A 20 34.13 15.71 2.56
C THR A 20 32.86 16.27 3.19
N SER A 21 32.91 17.52 3.68
CA SER A 21 31.74 18.21 4.25
C SER A 21 30.52 18.03 3.35
N ASP A 22 29.41 17.57 3.92
CA ASP A 22 28.15 17.40 3.21
C ASP A 22 27.64 18.78 2.77
N THR A 23 27.96 19.18 1.55
CA THR A 23 27.38 20.36 0.92
C THR A 23 26.09 19.91 0.27
N GLU A 24 24.96 20.55 0.62
CA GLU A 24 23.67 20.38 -0.06
C GLU A 24 23.82 20.65 -1.56
N SER A 25 24.32 19.67 -2.28
CA SER A 25 24.57 19.73 -3.70
C SER A 25 23.51 18.85 -4.32
N VAL A 26 22.63 19.50 -5.07
CA VAL A 26 21.41 18.97 -5.67
C VAL A 26 20.23 18.95 -4.70
N SER A 27 19.61 20.14 -4.51
CA SER A 27 18.18 20.20 -4.22
C SER A 27 17.46 19.27 -5.21
N SER A 28 16.69 18.32 -4.67
CA SER A 28 16.06 17.19 -5.36
C SER A 28 14.99 17.57 -6.41
N SER A 29 14.97 18.81 -6.88
CA SER A 29 14.11 19.32 -7.95
C SER A 29 14.67 19.12 -9.36
N ASP A 30 15.97 18.83 -9.53
CA ASP A 30 16.61 18.83 -10.86
C ASP A 30 16.59 17.48 -11.62
N THR A 31 15.97 16.44 -11.06
CA THR A 31 15.86 15.12 -11.73
C THR A 31 14.66 14.94 -12.66
N THR A 32 13.95 16.01 -13.03
CA THR A 32 13.02 15.94 -14.15
C THR A 32 13.63 16.65 -15.36
N PRO A 33 13.83 15.98 -16.51
CA PRO A 33 14.04 16.75 -17.73
C PRO A 33 12.85 17.69 -17.84
N LEU A 34 13.11 19.01 -17.90
CA LEU A 34 12.06 20.02 -18.04
C LEU A 34 11.06 19.47 -19.07
N PRO A 35 9.77 19.33 -18.73
CA PRO A 35 8.79 18.90 -19.72
C PRO A 35 8.94 19.88 -20.87
N THR A 36 9.29 19.36 -22.06
CA THR A 36 9.50 20.17 -23.26
C THR A 36 8.37 21.18 -23.30
N SER A 37 8.69 22.47 -23.07
CA SER A 37 7.68 23.52 -22.95
C SER A 37 6.69 23.33 -24.07
N ARG A 38 5.41 23.19 -23.70
CA ARG A 38 4.29 22.88 -24.59
C ARG A 38 4.50 23.64 -25.90
N ARG A 39 4.88 22.94 -26.96
CA ARG A 39 5.23 23.59 -28.23
C ARG A 39 3.92 24.04 -28.88
N ASP A 40 3.84 25.30 -29.28
CA ASP A 40 2.64 25.85 -29.94
C ASP A 40 2.26 25.11 -31.23
N SER A 41 3.20 24.37 -31.83
CA SER A 41 2.98 23.54 -33.02
C SER A 41 2.42 22.14 -32.74
N LEU A 42 2.21 21.75 -31.47
CA LEU A 42 1.72 20.44 -31.08
C LEU A 42 0.40 20.57 -30.31
N SER A 43 -0.63 19.88 -30.77
CA SER A 43 -1.89 19.71 -30.03
C SER A 43 -1.67 18.71 -28.90
N TYR A 44 -1.64 19.19 -27.67
CA TYR A 44 -1.64 18.35 -26.48
C TYR A 44 -3.07 18.25 -25.97
N GLU A 45 -3.82 17.30 -26.52
CA GLU A 45 -5.12 16.89 -26.00
C GLU A 45 -4.89 15.79 -24.97
N ALA A 46 -5.40 15.98 -23.76
CA ALA A 46 -5.40 14.92 -22.76
C ALA A 46 -6.41 13.86 -23.20
N ILE A 47 -5.96 12.61 -23.33
CA ILE A 47 -6.85 11.51 -23.63
C ILE A 47 -7.66 11.23 -22.37
N ASP A 48 -8.94 11.59 -22.39
CA ASP A 48 -9.89 11.16 -21.38
C ASP A 48 -10.17 9.66 -21.59
N ILE A 49 -9.62 8.85 -20.69
CA ILE A 49 -9.71 7.39 -20.73
C ILE A 49 -11.16 6.95 -20.58
N GLU A 50 -11.97 7.64 -19.77
CA GLU A 50 -13.36 7.25 -19.54
C GLU A 50 -14.24 7.58 -20.73
N GLN A 51 -14.07 8.78 -21.32
CA GLN A 51 -14.76 9.13 -22.56
C GLN A 51 -14.38 8.17 -23.69
N SER A 52 -13.08 7.92 -23.86
CA SER A 52 -12.58 6.98 -24.87
C SER A 52 -13.13 5.58 -24.64
N ARG A 53 -13.17 5.11 -23.38
CA ARG A 53 -13.75 3.82 -23.03
C ARG A 53 -15.22 3.74 -23.41
N ASN A 54 -16.02 4.76 -23.09
CA ASN A 54 -17.45 4.78 -23.44
C ASN A 54 -17.66 4.78 -24.97
N LEU A 55 -16.82 5.50 -25.73
CA LEU A 55 -16.91 5.56 -27.20
C LEU A 55 -16.59 4.21 -27.85
N PHE A 56 -15.55 3.52 -27.37
CA PHE A 56 -15.08 2.27 -28.00
C PHE A 56 -15.63 0.99 -27.36
N GLN A 57 -16.34 1.07 -26.22
CA GLN A 57 -16.88 -0.10 -25.51
C GLN A 57 -17.73 -1.02 -26.41
N HIS A 58 -18.49 -0.45 -27.35
CA HIS A 58 -19.40 -1.18 -28.24
C HIS A 58 -18.80 -1.45 -29.62
N SER A 59 -17.58 -0.97 -29.90
CA SER A 59 -16.90 -1.16 -31.18
C SER A 59 -16.02 -2.41 -31.12
N LYS A 60 -16.38 -3.46 -31.88
CA LYS A 60 -15.54 -4.66 -32.02
C LYS A 60 -14.92 -4.70 -33.42
N ALA A 61 -13.69 -5.19 -33.50
CA ALA A 61 -12.99 -5.43 -34.76
C ALA A 61 -12.96 -6.93 -35.06
N ASN A 62 -13.35 -7.31 -36.27
CA ASN A 62 -13.23 -8.68 -36.78
C ASN A 62 -11.90 -8.83 -37.54
N ALA A 63 -11.09 -9.80 -37.13
CA ALA A 63 -9.82 -10.14 -37.76
C ALA A 63 -9.86 -11.46 -38.56
N GLN A 64 -11.02 -12.12 -38.64
CA GLN A 64 -11.11 -13.48 -39.20
C GLN A 64 -10.96 -13.53 -40.73
N LEU A 65 -11.23 -12.42 -41.43
CA LEU A 65 -11.12 -12.32 -42.89
C LEU A 65 -10.00 -11.39 -43.37
N THR A 66 -9.20 -10.83 -42.47
CA THR A 66 -8.14 -9.88 -42.83
C THR A 66 -6.93 -10.59 -43.38
N ASP A 67 -6.62 -10.35 -44.66
CA ASP A 67 -5.40 -10.83 -45.32
C ASP A 67 -4.56 -9.62 -45.76
N PHE A 68 -3.36 -9.48 -45.19
CA PHE A 68 -2.41 -8.40 -45.53
C PHE A 68 -1.45 -8.80 -46.67
N ASN A 69 -1.63 -9.97 -47.30
CA ASN A 69 -0.73 -10.46 -48.35
C ASN A 69 -0.81 -9.72 -49.69
N GLY A 70 -1.40 -8.52 -49.74
CA GLY A 70 -1.41 -7.65 -50.92
C GLY A 70 -2.13 -8.22 -52.15
N ARG A 71 -2.95 -9.26 -51.98
CA ARG A 71 -3.75 -9.84 -53.07
C ARG A 71 -4.86 -8.88 -53.46
N VAL A 72 -4.71 -8.24 -54.62
CA VAL A 72 -5.66 -7.29 -55.22
C VAL A 72 -7.03 -7.91 -55.57
N ASP A 73 -7.15 -9.24 -55.57
CA ASP A 73 -8.40 -9.96 -55.87
C ASP A 73 -9.42 -9.95 -54.71
N LYS A 74 -9.00 -9.65 -53.47
CA LYS A 74 -9.89 -9.56 -52.31
C LYS A 74 -9.91 -8.12 -51.80
N LEU A 75 -11.09 -7.49 -51.82
CA LEU A 75 -11.29 -6.09 -51.39
C LEU A 75 -11.08 -5.83 -49.88
N LEU A 76 -10.94 -6.86 -49.05
CA LEU A 76 -10.83 -6.71 -47.59
C LEU A 76 -9.36 -6.72 -47.12
N GLY A 77 -8.69 -5.58 -47.31
CA GLY A 77 -7.34 -5.32 -46.78
C GLY A 77 -7.30 -4.70 -45.38
N SER A 78 -8.45 -4.61 -44.68
CA SER A 78 -8.56 -3.97 -43.37
C SER A 78 -9.51 -4.71 -42.44
N TYR A 79 -9.33 -4.51 -41.12
CA TYR A 79 -10.27 -4.99 -40.11
C TYR A 79 -11.69 -4.45 -40.37
N GLU A 80 -12.68 -5.33 -40.28
CA GLU A 80 -14.08 -4.94 -40.31
C GLU A 80 -14.49 -4.55 -38.89
N THR A 81 -14.86 -3.28 -38.68
CA THR A 81 -15.40 -2.83 -37.40
C THR A 81 -16.92 -2.90 -37.43
N PHE A 82 -17.50 -3.43 -36.37
CA PHE A 82 -18.95 -3.48 -36.20
C PHE A 82 -19.33 -3.06 -34.79
N THR A 83 -20.45 -2.35 -34.68
CA THR A 83 -21.02 -1.95 -33.41
C THR A 83 -21.87 -3.10 -32.88
N VAL A 84 -21.52 -3.63 -31.71
CA VAL A 84 -22.32 -4.63 -31.02
C VAL A 84 -23.40 -3.92 -30.22
N SER A 85 -24.66 -4.30 -30.43
CA SER A 85 -25.75 -3.82 -29.59
C SER A 85 -25.52 -4.26 -28.15
N GLU A 86 -25.65 -3.32 -27.24
CA GLU A 86 -25.59 -3.52 -25.80
C GLU A 86 -26.42 -4.74 -25.36
N THR A 87 -25.84 -5.58 -24.49
CA THR A 87 -26.58 -6.70 -23.87
C THR A 87 -27.66 -6.17 -22.93
N THR A 88 -28.67 -7.00 -22.61
CA THR A 88 -29.73 -6.59 -21.68
C THR A 88 -29.17 -6.20 -20.31
N GLN A 89 -28.14 -6.91 -19.83
CA GLN A 89 -27.48 -6.60 -18.57
C GLN A 89 -26.71 -5.28 -18.62
N GLU A 90 -25.94 -5.04 -19.69
CA GLU A 90 -25.24 -3.76 -19.88
C GLU A 90 -26.23 -2.59 -19.97
N LYS A 91 -27.36 -2.79 -20.67
CA LYS A 91 -28.46 -1.81 -20.75
C LYS A 91 -29.04 -1.47 -19.39
N LEU A 92 -29.20 -2.47 -18.53
CA LEU A 92 -29.67 -2.25 -17.17
C LEU A 92 -28.67 -1.42 -16.35
N GLU A 93 -27.37 -1.69 -16.47
CA GLU A 93 -26.34 -0.93 -15.74
C GLU A 93 -26.18 0.51 -16.27
N ARG A 94 -26.31 0.72 -17.60
CA ARG A 94 -26.34 2.07 -18.18
C ARG A 94 -27.53 2.87 -17.66
N ILE A 95 -28.74 2.31 -17.71
CA ILE A 95 -29.95 2.96 -17.19
C ILE A 95 -29.79 3.28 -15.70
N ARG A 96 -29.17 2.40 -14.92
CA ARG A 96 -28.88 2.64 -13.51
C ARG A 96 -27.96 3.84 -13.31
N ARG A 97 -26.91 3.97 -14.13
CA ARG A 97 -25.98 5.11 -14.08
C ARG A 97 -26.65 6.41 -14.51
N GLU A 98 -27.38 6.39 -15.62
CA GLU A 98 -28.12 7.57 -16.13
C GLU A 98 -29.15 8.06 -15.10
N LEU A 99 -29.84 7.16 -14.39
CA LEU A 99 -30.77 7.55 -13.33
C LEU A 99 -30.07 8.18 -12.11
N GLU A 100 -28.84 7.76 -11.79
CA GLU A 100 -28.08 8.38 -10.70
C GLU A 100 -27.51 9.73 -11.11
N GLU A 101 -27.05 9.86 -12.36
CA GLU A 101 -26.60 11.12 -12.95
C GLU A 101 -27.72 12.16 -13.00
N VAL A 102 -28.91 11.78 -13.51
CA VAL A 102 -30.10 12.64 -13.52
C VAL A 102 -30.48 13.07 -12.10
N LYS A 103 -30.44 12.15 -11.12
CA LYS A 103 -30.69 12.50 -9.72
C LYS A 103 -29.67 13.51 -9.20
N GLU A 104 -28.40 13.38 -9.56
CA GLU A 104 -27.36 14.32 -9.16
C GLU A 104 -27.56 15.70 -9.79
N GLU A 105 -27.91 15.78 -11.07
CA GLU A 105 -28.24 17.03 -11.77
C GLU A 105 -29.46 17.73 -11.15
N LEU A 106 -30.52 16.97 -10.85
CA LEU A 106 -31.72 17.50 -10.18
C LEU A 106 -31.48 17.94 -8.74
N SER A 107 -30.54 17.33 -8.03
CA SER A 107 -30.16 17.77 -6.69
C SER A 107 -29.40 19.10 -6.68
N ARG A 108 -28.76 19.47 -7.81
CA ARG A 108 -28.04 20.74 -7.99
C ARG A 108 -29.00 21.89 -8.31
N GLY A 109 -30.12 21.63 -9.00
CA GLY A 109 -31.18 22.60 -9.27
C GLY A 109 -32.18 22.70 -8.11
N LYS A 110 -32.26 23.82 -7.39
CA LYS A 110 -33.22 24.03 -6.29
C LYS A 110 -34.48 24.78 -6.76
N THR A 111 -35.35 24.13 -7.54
CA THR A 111 -36.66 24.67 -7.91
C THR A 111 -37.79 23.74 -7.44
N LYS A 112 -39.03 24.24 -7.33
CA LYS A 112 -40.17 23.40 -6.92
C LYS A 112 -40.53 22.31 -7.94
N GLU A 113 -40.06 22.45 -9.17
CA GLU A 113 -40.21 21.43 -10.22
C GLU A 113 -39.17 20.31 -10.04
N THR A 114 -37.93 20.63 -9.67
CA THR A 114 -36.89 19.61 -9.45
C THR A 114 -37.21 18.67 -8.29
N GLU A 115 -37.95 19.13 -7.27
CA GLU A 115 -38.40 18.26 -6.17
C GLU A 115 -39.44 17.21 -6.62
N LYS A 116 -40.34 17.57 -7.54
CA LYS A 116 -41.31 16.63 -8.12
C LYS A 116 -40.64 15.62 -9.04
N ASP A 117 -39.70 16.07 -9.84
CA ASP A 117 -38.96 15.22 -10.77
C ASP A 117 -38.01 14.27 -10.02
N LEU A 118 -37.44 14.70 -8.89
CA LEU A 118 -36.63 13.86 -8.00
C LEU A 118 -37.46 12.72 -7.37
N GLN A 119 -38.71 13.01 -6.97
CA GLN A 119 -39.65 11.98 -6.51
C GLN A 119 -39.99 10.98 -7.62
N GLN A 120 -40.15 11.44 -8.86
CA GLN A 120 -40.39 10.55 -10.01
C GLN A 120 -39.19 9.64 -10.32
N VAL A 121 -37.97 10.17 -10.25
CA VAL A 121 -36.73 9.38 -10.42
C VAL A 121 -36.60 8.33 -9.33
N GLU A 122 -37.01 8.62 -8.09
CA GLU A 122 -37.00 7.66 -7.00
C GLU A 122 -38.02 6.53 -7.19
N VAL A 123 -39.24 6.86 -7.65
CA VAL A 123 -40.26 5.88 -8.05
C VAL A 123 -39.74 5.01 -9.20
N LEU A 124 -39.08 5.60 -10.19
CA LEU A 124 -38.52 4.88 -11.33
C LEU A 124 -37.41 3.92 -10.88
N LYS A 125 -36.52 4.36 -9.97
CA LYS A 125 -35.48 3.52 -9.37
C LYS A 125 -36.05 2.35 -8.57
N LYS A 126 -37.17 2.56 -7.86
CA LYS A 126 -37.88 1.49 -7.15
C LYS A 126 -38.48 0.49 -8.13
N SER A 127 -39.21 0.95 -9.15
CA SER A 127 -39.79 0.08 -10.18
C SER A 127 -38.74 -0.73 -10.94
N PHE A 128 -37.57 -0.13 -11.19
CA PHE A 128 -36.44 -0.79 -11.84
C PHE A 128 -35.85 -1.90 -10.97
N LYS A 129 -35.73 -1.69 -9.65
CA LYS A 129 -35.29 -2.73 -8.71
C LYS A 129 -36.27 -3.90 -8.68
N ASP A 130 -37.57 -3.62 -8.69
CA ASP A 130 -38.62 -4.63 -8.68
C ASP A 130 -38.57 -5.48 -9.96
N ILE A 131 -38.45 -4.86 -11.14
CA ILE A 131 -38.29 -5.56 -12.42
C ILE A 131 -37.03 -6.44 -12.43
N ASN A 132 -35.90 -5.93 -11.91
CA ASN A 132 -34.64 -6.68 -11.89
C ASN A 132 -34.71 -7.88 -10.92
N ARG A 133 -35.47 -7.77 -9.83
CA ARG A 133 -35.77 -8.89 -8.93
C ARG A 133 -36.63 -9.95 -9.64
N ASP A 134 -37.70 -9.54 -10.31
CA ASP A 134 -38.61 -10.46 -11.01
C ASP A 134 -37.91 -11.22 -12.14
N VAL A 135 -36.96 -10.58 -12.84
CA VAL A 135 -36.13 -11.24 -13.86
C VAL A 135 -35.19 -12.28 -13.24
N LYS A 136 -34.58 -11.97 -12.09
CA LYS A 136 -33.72 -12.94 -11.36
C LYS A 136 -34.53 -14.11 -10.80
N GLU A 137 -35.69 -13.86 -10.24
CA GLU A 137 -36.57 -14.92 -9.71
C GLU A 137 -37.05 -15.85 -10.83
N LYS A 138 -37.38 -15.32 -12.02
CA LYS A 138 -37.70 -16.15 -13.20
C LYS A 138 -36.51 -16.93 -13.76
N ALA A 139 -35.30 -16.37 -13.68
CA ALA A 139 -34.07 -17.06 -14.07
C ALA A 139 -33.74 -18.23 -13.12
N LEU A 140 -34.00 -18.08 -11.82
CA LEU A 140 -33.82 -19.15 -10.84
C LEU A 140 -34.83 -20.29 -11.04
N LEU A 141 -36.07 -19.98 -11.40
CA LEU A 141 -37.13 -20.97 -11.68
C LEU A 141 -36.93 -21.76 -13.00
N SER A 142 -36.01 -21.33 -13.88
CA SER A 142 -35.73 -22.01 -15.15
C SER A 142 -34.52 -22.95 -15.10
N ILE A 143 -33.82 -23.04 -13.96
CA ILE A 143 -32.63 -23.89 -13.77
C ILE A 143 -32.98 -25.31 -13.27
N ASP A 144 -34.24 -25.61 -12.96
CA ASP A 144 -34.64 -26.87 -12.30
C ASP A 144 -35.18 -28.00 -13.24
N ILE A 145 -35.08 -27.89 -14.57
CA ILE A 145 -35.69 -28.89 -15.48
C ILE A 145 -34.70 -29.82 -16.20
N VAL A 146 -33.38 -29.62 -16.12
CA VAL A 146 -32.42 -30.55 -16.77
C VAL A 146 -31.19 -30.78 -15.92
N GLN A 147 -31.33 -31.56 -14.83
CA GLN A 147 -30.17 -32.20 -14.21
C GLN A 147 -30.54 -33.50 -13.50
N ASP A 148 -31.14 -34.43 -14.25
CA ASP A 148 -31.14 -35.83 -13.84
C ASP A 148 -29.82 -36.48 -14.30
N HIS A 149 -29.09 -37.01 -13.31
CA HIS A 149 -27.91 -37.87 -13.40
C HIS A 149 -26.58 -37.18 -13.77
N ILE A 150 -25.90 -36.67 -12.74
CA ILE A 150 -24.50 -37.00 -12.38
C ILE A 150 -24.36 -36.51 -10.93
N GLU A 151 -23.98 -37.39 -10.00
CA GLU A 151 -23.53 -36.98 -8.66
C GLU A 151 -22.06 -36.54 -8.75
N PRO A 152 -21.71 -35.24 -8.59
CA PRO A 152 -20.39 -34.88 -8.15
C PRO A 152 -20.38 -34.82 -6.62
N PHE A 153 -19.49 -35.62 -6.03
CA PHE A 153 -19.14 -35.60 -4.62
C PHE A 153 -18.64 -34.19 -4.24
N THR A 154 -19.53 -33.34 -3.70
CA THR A 154 -19.14 -32.04 -3.14
C THR A 154 -18.65 -32.26 -1.71
N LEU A 155 -17.32 -32.26 -1.55
CA LEU A 155 -16.67 -32.03 -0.25
C LEU A 155 -17.18 -30.69 0.30
N ALA A 156 -17.74 -30.75 1.50
CA ALA A 156 -18.26 -29.60 2.24
C ALA A 156 -17.18 -28.50 2.43
N PRO A 157 -17.54 -27.21 2.40
CA PRO A 157 -16.61 -26.14 2.72
C PRO A 157 -16.22 -26.27 4.19
N SER A 158 -14.91 -26.37 4.44
CA SER A 158 -14.34 -26.41 5.78
C SER A 158 -14.76 -25.18 6.59
N SER A 159 -15.62 -25.39 7.56
CA SER A 159 -15.88 -24.48 8.67
C SER A 159 -14.63 -24.42 9.56
N THR A 160 -13.67 -23.57 9.21
CA THR A 160 -12.67 -23.01 10.13
C THR A 160 -13.01 -21.55 10.35
N SER A 161 -14.04 -21.34 11.15
CA SER A 161 -14.39 -20.04 11.72
C SER A 161 -13.40 -19.71 12.82
N GLU A 162 -12.28 -19.08 12.47
CA GLU A 162 -11.47 -18.28 13.38
C GLU A 162 -10.53 -17.36 12.57
N SER A 163 -10.88 -16.07 12.52
CA SER A 163 -10.07 -14.95 12.03
C SER A 163 -9.49 -15.05 10.60
N ILE A 164 -10.31 -14.82 9.59
CA ILE A 164 -9.81 -14.28 8.33
C ILE A 164 -10.62 -13.02 8.08
N LEU A 165 -9.97 -11.86 8.18
CA LEU A 165 -10.49 -10.62 7.58
C LEU A 165 -10.98 -11.00 6.19
N THR A 166 -12.29 -10.96 5.97
CA THR A 166 -12.81 -11.42 4.69
C THR A 166 -12.20 -10.53 3.60
N SER A 167 -11.93 -11.09 2.42
CA SER A 167 -11.38 -10.32 1.30
C SER A 167 -12.18 -9.03 1.06
N GLU A 168 -13.49 -9.08 1.31
CA GLU A 168 -14.40 -7.93 1.28
C GLU A 168 -14.07 -6.87 2.35
N ASP A 169 -13.76 -7.25 3.58
CA ASP A 169 -13.39 -6.32 4.65
C ASP A 169 -12.03 -5.64 4.38
N LEU A 170 -11.08 -6.37 3.79
CA LEU A 170 -9.82 -5.79 3.33
C LEU A 170 -10.03 -4.80 2.19
N LEU A 171 -10.92 -5.11 1.25
CA LEU A 171 -11.27 -4.18 0.16
C LEU A 171 -11.92 -2.92 0.70
N LYS A 172 -12.86 -3.03 1.65
CA LYS A 172 -13.47 -1.87 2.33
C LYS A 172 -12.43 -1.03 3.08
N LEU A 173 -11.49 -1.68 3.76
CA LEU A 173 -10.40 -0.98 4.46
C LEU A 173 -9.48 -0.27 3.45
N ASN A 174 -9.14 -0.92 2.35
CA ASN A 174 -8.30 -0.36 1.30
C ASN A 174 -8.98 0.82 0.59
N GLU A 175 -10.27 0.72 0.28
CA GLU A 175 -11.07 1.83 -0.25
C GLU A 175 -11.09 3.00 0.74
N LYS A 176 -11.26 2.73 2.03
CA LYS A 176 -11.19 3.75 3.07
C LYS A 176 -9.80 4.39 3.13
N ILE A 177 -8.72 3.61 3.08
CA ILE A 177 -7.34 4.12 3.05
C ILE A 177 -7.14 4.99 1.81
N GLN A 178 -7.60 4.55 0.63
CA GLN A 178 -7.50 5.31 -0.60
C GLN A 178 -8.29 6.63 -0.53
N SER A 179 -9.47 6.65 0.08
CA SER A 179 -10.20 7.90 0.32
C SER A 179 -9.41 8.84 1.23
N LEU A 180 -8.79 8.33 2.29
CA LEU A 180 -7.95 9.13 3.19
C LEU A 180 -6.68 9.63 2.48
N GLU A 181 -6.02 8.78 1.69
CA GLU A 181 -4.83 9.12 0.92
C GLU A 181 -5.12 10.14 -0.18
N SER A 182 -6.28 10.06 -0.85
CA SER A 182 -6.68 11.07 -1.85
C SER A 182 -6.99 12.43 -1.21
N ILE A 183 -7.60 12.45 -0.02
CA ILE A 183 -7.85 13.68 0.74
C ILE A 183 -6.53 14.28 1.24
N LEU A 184 -5.63 13.45 1.75
CA LEU A 184 -4.34 13.89 2.29
C LEU A 184 -3.33 14.23 1.19
N GLY A 185 -3.47 13.59 0.03
CA GLY A 185 -2.55 13.64 -1.09
C GLY A 185 -1.23 12.93 -0.81
N TYR A 186 -0.51 12.59 -1.88
CA TYR A 186 0.90 12.20 -1.79
C TYR A 186 1.75 13.45 -1.52
N THR A 187 1.78 13.93 -0.28
CA THR A 187 2.80 14.89 0.11
C THR A 187 4.08 14.11 0.30
N HIS A 188 4.92 14.04 -0.73
CA HIS A 188 6.33 13.72 -0.50
C HIS A 188 6.82 14.75 0.52
N PRO A 189 7.17 14.36 1.75
CA PRO A 189 7.57 15.32 2.75
C PRO A 189 8.90 15.91 2.28
N LEU A 190 8.86 17.13 1.72
CA LEU A 190 10.07 17.90 1.43
C LEU A 190 10.98 17.99 2.67
N ASN A 191 10.40 17.87 3.87
CA ASN A 191 11.09 17.70 5.14
C ASN A 191 10.42 16.61 5.99
N PRO A 192 11.14 15.55 6.42
CA PRO A 192 10.58 14.45 7.22
C PRO A 192 10.15 14.87 8.63
N SER A 193 10.49 16.08 9.07
CA SER A 193 10.19 16.61 10.41
C SER A 193 8.86 17.37 10.50
N GLU A 194 8.20 17.67 9.38
CA GLU A 194 6.95 18.45 9.38
C GLU A 194 5.72 17.56 9.25
N THR A 195 5.15 17.15 10.38
CA THR A 195 3.84 16.48 10.41
C THR A 195 2.73 17.44 9.97
N ILE A 196 1.68 16.94 9.30
CA ILE A 196 0.51 17.73 8.90
C ILE A 196 -0.08 18.54 10.07
N THR A 197 -0.03 18.00 11.28
CA THR A 197 -0.47 18.67 12.51
C THR A 197 0.36 19.91 12.84
N THR A 198 1.68 19.89 12.60
CA THR A 198 2.55 21.05 12.80
C THR A 198 2.25 22.15 11.78
N LYS A 199 1.99 21.79 10.51
CA LYS A 199 1.58 22.73 9.46
C LYS A 199 0.22 23.34 9.76
N LEU A 200 -0.74 22.52 10.19
CA LEU A 200 -2.08 22.99 10.57
C LEU A 200 -2.00 23.90 11.80
N ASN A 201 -1.24 23.54 12.82
CA ASN A 201 -1.04 24.39 14.00
C ASN A 201 -0.34 25.71 13.64
N SER A 202 0.67 25.68 12.76
CA SER A 202 1.31 26.90 12.26
C SER A 202 0.33 27.77 11.48
N LEU A 203 -0.47 27.18 10.58
CA LEU A 203 -1.52 27.89 9.85
C LEU A 203 -2.60 28.43 10.77
N TYR A 204 -3.03 27.65 11.77
CA TYR A 204 -3.99 28.07 12.77
C TYR A 204 -3.46 29.24 13.57
N SER A 205 -2.21 29.18 14.05
CA SER A 205 -1.56 30.31 14.70
C SER A 205 -1.44 31.52 13.77
N LYS A 206 -1.09 31.34 12.49
CA LYS A 206 -1.02 32.43 11.49
C LYS A 206 -2.39 33.03 11.20
N ILE A 207 -3.43 32.21 11.10
CA ILE A 207 -4.82 32.62 10.87
C ILE A 207 -5.36 33.34 12.10
N GLN A 208 -5.06 32.83 13.30
CA GLN A 208 -5.44 33.46 14.55
C GLN A 208 -4.70 34.79 14.75
N LEU A 209 -3.45 34.87 14.32
CA LEU A 209 -2.68 36.11 14.31
C LEU A 209 -3.25 37.11 13.29
N LEU A 210 -3.70 36.63 12.13
CA LEU A 210 -4.34 37.45 11.10
C LEU A 210 -5.78 37.85 11.47
N SER A 211 -6.51 37.02 12.21
CA SER A 211 -7.91 37.22 12.56
C SER A 211 -8.11 38.04 13.83
N LYS A 212 -7.07 38.23 14.64
CA LYS A 212 -7.15 38.79 15.99
C LYS A 212 -6.41 40.14 16.10
N ASP A 213 -6.52 40.95 15.05
CA ASP A 213 -6.13 42.37 14.97
C ASP A 213 -4.79 42.68 14.30
N THR A 214 -4.86 43.43 13.19
CA THR A 214 -3.71 44.13 12.58
C THR A 214 -3.07 45.17 13.52
N GLU A 215 -3.85 45.74 14.45
CA GLU A 215 -3.34 46.66 15.47
C GLU A 215 -2.58 45.94 16.60
N SER A 216 -3.05 44.77 17.06
CA SER A 216 -2.35 44.00 18.10
C SER A 216 -1.01 43.47 17.58
N LEU A 217 -0.91 43.13 16.29
CA LEU A 217 0.35 42.75 15.65
C LEU A 217 1.38 43.88 15.70
N SER A 218 0.97 45.11 15.36
CA SER A 218 1.87 46.28 15.36
C SER A 218 2.42 46.62 16.75
N THR A 219 1.60 46.42 17.78
CA THR A 219 2.02 46.63 19.17
C THR A 219 2.95 45.52 19.65
N ILE A 220 2.68 44.26 19.30
CA ILE A 220 3.56 43.13 19.61
C ILE A 220 4.90 43.25 18.86
N THR A 221 4.91 43.64 17.58
CA THR A 221 6.17 43.87 16.84
C THR A 221 6.97 45.00 17.47
N SER A 222 6.33 46.09 17.89
CA SER A 222 7.01 47.18 18.61
C SER A 222 7.59 46.73 19.96
N GLN A 223 6.89 45.82 20.67
CA GLN A 223 7.38 45.28 21.94
C GLN A 223 8.53 44.28 21.72
N ILE A 224 8.48 43.48 20.66
CA ILE A 224 9.58 42.61 20.24
C ILE A 224 10.80 43.45 19.86
N ASP A 225 10.63 44.55 19.13
CA ASP A 225 11.73 45.45 18.79
C ASP A 225 12.36 46.07 20.04
N VAL A 226 11.55 46.49 21.02
CA VAL A 226 12.04 46.99 22.32
C VAL A 226 12.76 45.90 23.13
N ILE A 227 12.25 44.67 23.13
CA ILE A 227 12.89 43.54 23.81
C ILE A 227 14.20 43.18 23.11
N ASN A 228 14.22 43.21 21.78
CA ASN A 228 15.41 42.93 20.98
C ASN A 228 16.46 44.03 21.20
N GLU A 229 16.07 45.30 21.24
CA GLU A 229 16.95 46.42 21.57
C GLU A 229 17.49 46.32 22.99
N ARG A 230 16.67 45.89 23.96
CA ARG A 230 17.11 45.61 25.34
C ARG A 230 18.04 44.39 25.40
N PHE A 231 17.78 43.37 24.60
CA PHE A 231 18.60 42.16 24.54
C PHE A 231 19.96 42.46 23.88
N GLU A 232 19.96 43.15 22.76
CA GLU A 232 21.16 43.68 22.10
C GLU A 232 21.92 44.64 23.02
N SER A 233 21.22 45.51 23.76
CA SER A 233 21.85 46.35 24.80
C SER A 233 22.45 45.50 25.92
N SER A 234 21.80 44.42 26.34
CA SER A 234 22.32 43.52 27.38
C SER A 234 23.53 42.71 26.89
N LEU A 235 23.52 42.29 25.62
CA LEU A 235 24.63 41.62 24.96
C LEU A 235 25.79 42.59 24.72
N ALA A 236 25.51 43.83 24.31
CA ALA A 236 26.48 44.89 24.18
C ALA A 236 27.11 45.21 25.55
N LEU A 237 26.32 45.29 26.62
CA LEU A 237 26.83 45.50 27.99
C LEU A 237 27.70 44.33 28.48
N ARG A 238 27.34 43.10 28.11
CA ARG A 238 28.11 41.88 28.40
C ARG A 238 29.40 41.80 27.57
N ARG A 239 29.36 42.20 26.29
CA ARG A 239 30.53 42.30 25.40
C ARG A 239 31.44 43.48 25.76
N GLN A 240 30.90 44.56 26.33
CA GLN A 240 31.63 45.72 26.86
C GLN A 240 32.31 45.41 28.22
N GLY A 241 32.19 44.18 28.73
CA GLY A 241 32.97 43.71 29.89
C GLY A 241 32.52 44.23 31.25
N LEU A 242 31.31 44.80 31.37
CA LEU A 242 30.84 45.44 32.60
C LEU A 242 30.15 44.50 33.61
N PHE A 243 30.33 43.18 33.46
CA PHE A 243 29.99 42.17 34.48
C PHE A 243 31.24 41.50 35.05
N GLN A 244 32.32 42.28 35.19
CA GLN A 244 33.46 41.91 36.02
C GLN A 244 33.31 42.56 37.40
N THR A 245 32.88 41.73 38.35
CA THR A 245 33.18 41.84 39.79
C THR A 245 32.89 43.19 40.48
N SER A 246 31.65 43.41 40.93
CA SER A 246 31.44 44.22 42.13
C SER A 246 31.66 43.34 43.36
N ASN A 247 32.94 43.26 43.71
CA ASN A 247 33.50 42.63 44.89
C ASN A 247 33.10 43.45 46.13
N ILE A 248 32.04 43.04 46.84
CA ILE A 248 31.79 43.48 48.22
C ILE A 248 31.44 42.26 49.06
N GLY A 249 32.45 41.77 49.79
CA GLY A 249 32.27 41.10 51.06
C GLY A 249 32.10 39.59 51.03
N GLY A 250 33.21 38.87 51.23
CA GLY A 250 33.20 37.62 51.99
C GLY A 250 33.23 36.32 51.19
N ASN A 251 34.44 35.77 51.06
CA ASN A 251 34.71 34.33 51.10
C ASN A 251 34.06 33.47 49.99
N THR A 252 34.57 33.53 48.75
CA THR A 252 34.11 32.64 47.67
C THR A 252 35.24 32.17 46.75
N VAL A 253 36.04 31.20 47.23
CA VAL A 253 36.83 30.32 46.34
C VAL A 253 35.92 29.33 45.57
N SER A 254 34.61 29.33 45.85
CA SER A 254 33.67 28.33 45.31
C SER A 254 32.91 28.76 44.04
N SER A 255 32.93 30.03 43.64
CA SER A 255 32.02 30.53 42.58
C SER A 255 32.48 30.23 41.15
N GLU A 256 33.79 30.21 40.87
CA GLU A 256 34.30 29.87 39.54
C GLU A 256 34.24 28.37 39.27
N GLN A 257 34.59 27.53 40.26
CA GLN A 257 34.45 26.07 40.17
C GLN A 257 32.98 25.62 40.13
N GLN A 258 32.07 26.27 40.85
CA GLN A 258 30.63 25.98 40.74
C GLN A 258 30.06 26.41 39.38
N ASN A 259 30.54 27.48 38.76
CA ASN A 259 30.09 27.89 37.43
C ASN A 259 30.64 26.97 36.32
N SER A 260 31.86 26.45 36.44
CA SER A 260 32.40 25.47 35.50
C SER A 260 31.75 24.09 35.63
N LEU A 261 31.45 23.65 36.87
CA LEU A 261 30.71 22.42 37.12
C LEU A 261 29.27 22.51 36.58
N ARG A 262 28.59 23.65 36.81
CA ARG A 262 27.26 23.90 36.22
C ARG A 262 27.27 23.96 34.71
N GLN A 263 28.28 24.57 34.09
CA GLN A 263 28.42 24.56 32.63
C GLN A 263 28.69 23.17 32.04
N MET A 264 29.48 22.33 32.74
CA MET A 264 29.69 20.94 32.34
C MET A 264 28.40 20.12 32.49
N GLU A 265 27.72 20.23 33.63
CA GLU A 265 26.44 19.58 33.89
C GLU A 265 25.35 20.02 32.89
N ASP A 266 25.29 21.32 32.58
CA ASP A 266 24.35 21.87 31.59
C ASP A 266 24.67 21.37 30.18
N SER A 267 25.95 21.24 29.81
CA SER A 267 26.35 20.68 28.51
C SER A 267 26.05 19.19 28.38
N GLU A 268 26.22 18.43 29.47
CA GLU A 268 25.89 17.01 29.52
C GLU A 268 24.37 16.81 29.47
N LEU A 269 23.61 17.64 30.19
CA LEU A 269 22.14 17.61 30.20
C LEU A 269 21.57 18.02 28.83
N LEU A 270 22.13 19.05 28.19
CA LEU A 270 21.80 19.41 26.81
C LEU A 270 22.11 18.28 25.82
N ALA A 271 23.27 17.61 25.97
CA ALA A 271 23.61 16.45 25.16
C ALA A 271 22.68 15.26 25.42
N MET A 272 22.24 15.06 26.67
CA MET A 272 21.29 14.02 27.03
C MET A 272 19.90 14.34 26.49
N TYR A 273 19.48 15.60 26.53
CA TYR A 273 18.22 16.07 25.96
C TYR A 273 18.22 15.94 24.43
N ASP A 274 19.33 16.23 23.75
CA ASP A 274 19.50 15.99 22.31
C ASP A 274 19.42 14.50 21.96
N LYS A 275 20.01 13.62 22.78
CA LYS A 275 19.86 12.17 22.61
C LYS A 275 18.41 11.71 22.80
N VAL A 276 17.71 12.24 23.80
CA VAL A 276 16.30 11.89 24.07
C VAL A 276 15.38 12.41 22.98
N SER A 277 15.60 13.62 22.47
CA SER A 277 14.78 14.18 21.38
C SER A 277 14.92 13.34 20.10
N LYS A 278 16.12 12.83 19.80
CA LYS A 278 16.38 11.89 18.71
C LYS A 278 15.72 10.52 18.91
N LEU A 279 15.55 10.07 20.15
CA LEU A 279 14.91 8.79 20.49
C LEU A 279 13.38 8.86 20.58
N THR A 280 12.82 10.04 20.88
CA THR A 280 11.37 10.26 21.01
C THR A 280 10.53 9.72 19.83
N PRO A 281 10.88 9.96 18.55
CA PRO A 281 10.09 9.44 17.44
C PRO A 281 10.11 7.90 17.32
N PHE A 282 11.11 7.22 17.88
CA PHE A 282 11.20 5.76 17.84
C PHE A 282 10.32 5.09 18.90
N ILE A 283 10.01 5.79 20.00
CA ILE A 283 9.15 5.29 21.06
C ILE A 283 7.72 5.05 20.52
N ASP A 284 7.23 5.98 19.70
CA ASP A 284 5.89 5.87 19.10
C ASP A 284 5.84 4.80 17.98
N LEU A 285 6.96 4.52 17.34
CA LEU A 285 7.07 3.51 16.28
C LEU A 285 7.22 2.08 16.83
N LEU A 286 7.77 1.92 18.04
CA LEU A 286 8.09 0.63 18.65
C LEU A 286 6.89 -0.34 18.72
N PRO A 287 5.67 0.08 19.14
CA PRO A 287 4.52 -0.83 19.19
C PRO A 287 4.15 -1.39 17.81
N SER A 288 4.26 -0.57 16.76
CA SER A 288 3.96 -0.99 15.38
C SER A 288 5.01 -1.98 14.85
N LEU A 289 6.29 -1.77 15.16
CA LEU A 289 7.36 -2.69 14.81
C LEU A 289 7.20 -4.01 15.54
N LEU A 290 6.81 -3.98 16.81
CA LEU A 290 6.55 -5.18 17.59
C LEU A 290 5.37 -5.98 17.03
N GLN A 291 4.28 -5.33 16.65
CA GLN A 291 3.16 -6.00 15.97
C GLN A 291 3.59 -6.62 14.63
N ARG A 292 4.40 -5.91 13.83
CA ARG A 292 4.94 -6.45 12.58
C ARG A 292 5.87 -7.63 12.83
N LEU A 293 6.69 -7.59 13.87
CA LEU A 293 7.60 -8.67 14.25
C LEU A 293 6.83 -9.89 14.77
N GLN A 294 5.75 -9.69 15.52
CA GLN A 294 4.83 -10.76 15.92
C GLN A 294 4.14 -11.39 14.71
N SER A 295 3.66 -10.58 13.76
CA SER A 295 3.08 -11.07 12.51
C SER A 295 4.12 -11.88 11.71
N LEU A 296 5.33 -11.35 11.56
CA LEU A 296 6.43 -12.03 10.88
C LEU A 296 6.84 -13.32 11.60
N HIS A 297 6.86 -13.33 12.93
CA HIS A 297 7.12 -14.53 13.73
C HIS A 297 6.08 -15.62 13.45
N ASN A 298 4.79 -15.27 13.39
CA ASN A 298 3.73 -16.21 13.01
C ASN A 298 3.92 -16.76 11.59
N ILE A 299 4.32 -15.91 10.64
CA ILE A 299 4.65 -16.36 9.27
C ILE A 299 5.84 -17.32 9.28
N HIS A 300 6.90 -17.02 10.04
CA HIS A 300 8.06 -17.92 10.15
C HIS A 300 7.71 -19.25 10.81
N LEU A 301 6.88 -19.25 11.85
CA LEU A 301 6.39 -20.48 12.47
C LEU A 301 5.59 -21.33 11.47
N ASN A 302 4.70 -20.71 10.71
CA ASN A 302 3.94 -21.39 9.66
C ASN A 302 4.84 -21.93 8.55
N SER A 303 5.85 -21.15 8.13
CA SER A 303 6.85 -21.59 7.15
C SER A 303 7.67 -22.76 7.67
N SER A 304 8.07 -22.75 8.95
CA SER A 304 8.76 -23.87 9.56
C SER A 304 7.86 -25.11 9.65
N GLY A 305 6.56 -24.93 9.93
CA GLY A 305 5.57 -26.00 9.91
C GLY A 305 5.41 -26.60 8.52
N ALA A 306 5.34 -25.76 7.48
CA ALA A 306 5.28 -26.20 6.09
C ALA A 306 6.52 -26.98 5.66
N VAL A 307 7.72 -26.53 6.04
CA VAL A 307 8.97 -27.29 5.78
C VAL A 307 8.93 -28.66 6.45
N ARG A 308 8.49 -28.75 7.70
CA ARG A 308 8.33 -30.04 8.40
C ARG A 308 7.31 -30.95 7.71
N PHE A 309 6.20 -30.39 7.26
CA PHE A 309 5.19 -31.13 6.51
C PHE A 309 5.71 -31.67 5.17
N VAL A 310 6.46 -30.85 4.42
CA VAL A 310 7.10 -31.26 3.16
C VAL A 310 8.11 -32.38 3.40
N ASN A 311 8.96 -32.27 4.42
CA ASN A 311 9.90 -33.34 4.77
C ASN A 311 9.17 -34.64 5.17
N GLY A 312 8.03 -34.54 5.87
CA GLY A 312 7.20 -35.69 6.17
C GLY A 312 6.56 -36.33 4.94
N LEU A 313 6.14 -35.52 3.96
CA LEU A 313 5.67 -36.02 2.67
C LEU A 313 6.78 -36.70 1.87
N GLU A 314 8.00 -36.16 1.89
CA GLU A 314 9.16 -36.77 1.24
C GLU A 314 9.48 -38.14 1.85
N GLU A 315 9.42 -38.27 3.18
CA GLU A 315 9.58 -39.56 3.85
C GLU A 315 8.47 -40.56 3.46
N GLN A 316 7.21 -40.12 3.42
CA GLN A 316 6.09 -40.97 2.98
C GLN A 316 6.20 -41.38 1.51
N LEU A 317 6.65 -40.48 0.64
CA LEU A 317 6.85 -40.76 -0.78
C LEU A 317 8.01 -41.75 -0.97
N GLY A 318 9.09 -41.60 -0.21
CA GLY A 318 10.19 -42.56 -0.18
C GLY A 318 9.75 -43.95 0.32
N GLN A 319 8.87 -44.00 1.33
CA GLN A 319 8.27 -45.26 1.77
C GLN A 319 7.40 -45.89 0.67
N MET A 320 6.55 -45.10 0.02
CA MET A 320 5.68 -45.58 -1.06
C MET A 320 6.49 -46.09 -2.26
N GLU A 321 7.60 -45.44 -2.60
CA GLU A 321 8.55 -45.91 -3.63
C GLU A 321 9.18 -47.25 -3.23
N ALA A 322 9.62 -47.39 -1.98
CA ALA A 322 10.15 -48.66 -1.47
C ALA A 322 9.10 -49.78 -1.51
N GLU A 323 7.86 -49.48 -1.13
CA GLU A 323 6.73 -50.41 -1.25
C GLU A 323 6.50 -50.79 -2.72
N MET A 324 6.45 -49.82 -3.65
CA MET A 324 6.29 -50.08 -5.09
C MET A 324 7.34 -51.04 -5.63
N ASN A 325 8.61 -50.85 -5.25
CA ASN A 325 9.71 -51.75 -5.63
C ASN A 325 9.53 -53.16 -5.02
N GLN A 326 9.00 -53.25 -3.80
CA GLN A 326 8.65 -54.54 -3.18
C GLN A 326 7.50 -55.24 -3.92
N TRP A 327 6.49 -54.48 -4.37
CA TRP A 327 5.39 -55.01 -5.19
C TRP A 327 5.90 -55.50 -6.54
N GLU A 328 6.79 -54.76 -7.20
CA GLU A 328 7.39 -55.15 -8.48
C GLU A 328 8.22 -56.43 -8.35
N THR A 329 9.08 -56.52 -7.34
CA THR A 329 9.85 -57.74 -7.09
C THR A 329 8.95 -58.93 -6.76
N SER A 330 7.92 -58.73 -5.94
CA SER A 330 6.94 -59.78 -5.63
C SER A 330 6.19 -60.24 -6.88
N LEU A 331 5.79 -59.32 -7.76
CA LEU A 331 5.14 -59.64 -9.03
C LEU A 331 6.07 -60.40 -9.97
N ASN A 332 7.33 -59.99 -10.09
CA ASN A 332 8.35 -60.69 -10.88
C ASN A 332 8.60 -62.12 -10.36
N THR A 333 8.61 -62.32 -9.02
CA THR A 333 8.71 -63.68 -8.46
C THR A 333 7.47 -64.51 -8.75
N MET A 334 6.28 -63.91 -8.75
CA MET A 334 5.03 -64.59 -9.10
C MET A 334 5.00 -64.97 -10.58
N ASP A 335 5.38 -64.05 -11.47
CA ASP A 335 5.50 -64.31 -12.91
C ASP A 335 6.51 -65.43 -13.19
N GLY A 336 7.65 -65.44 -12.48
CA GLY A 336 8.61 -66.54 -12.52
C GLY A 336 7.99 -67.89 -12.13
N LYS A 337 7.27 -67.95 -10.99
CA LYS A 337 6.56 -69.16 -10.54
C LYS A 337 5.49 -69.61 -11.53
N ILE A 338 4.75 -68.68 -12.14
CA ILE A 338 3.74 -69.00 -13.16
C ILE A 338 4.40 -69.61 -14.40
N LYS A 339 5.52 -69.03 -14.88
CA LYS A 339 6.29 -69.58 -16.00
C LYS A 339 6.84 -70.97 -15.70
N ASP A 340 7.27 -71.23 -14.47
CA ASP A 340 7.75 -72.55 -14.06
C ASP A 340 6.60 -73.58 -14.03
N ILE A 341 5.41 -73.20 -13.55
CA ILE A 341 4.20 -74.03 -13.61
C ILE A 341 3.80 -74.28 -15.07
N GLU A 342 3.85 -73.26 -15.93
CA GLU A 342 3.53 -73.40 -17.36
C GLU A 342 4.47 -74.39 -18.05
N LYS A 343 5.78 -74.34 -17.75
CA LYS A 343 6.75 -75.32 -18.24
C LYS A 343 6.45 -76.72 -17.73
N PHE A 344 6.13 -76.87 -16.44
CA PHE A 344 5.79 -78.16 -15.86
C PHE A 344 4.54 -78.77 -16.52
N LEU A 345 3.51 -77.97 -16.77
CA LEU A 345 2.29 -78.41 -17.46
C LEU A 345 2.54 -78.80 -18.92
N LYS A 346 3.40 -78.06 -19.64
CA LYS A 346 3.78 -78.41 -21.00
C LYS A 346 4.56 -79.73 -21.06
N PHE A 347 5.52 -79.93 -20.16
CA PHE A 347 6.33 -81.15 -20.12
C PHE A 347 5.52 -82.38 -19.64
N GLY A 348 4.63 -82.19 -18.66
CA GLY A 348 3.71 -83.24 -18.20
C GLY A 348 2.62 -83.58 -19.22
N GLY A 349 2.32 -82.67 -20.16
CA GLY A 349 1.43 -82.94 -21.30
C GLY A 349 2.09 -83.80 -22.39
N GLU A 350 3.40 -83.67 -22.60
CA GLU A 350 4.17 -84.48 -23.55
C GLU A 350 4.44 -85.92 -23.05
N GLU A 351 4.30 -86.21 -21.76
CA GLU A 351 4.41 -87.58 -21.21
C GLU A 351 3.08 -88.38 -21.26
N VAL A 352 1.97 -87.75 -21.68
CA VAL A 352 0.62 -88.37 -21.67
C VAL A 352 0.02 -88.54 -23.08
N GLU A 353 0.70 -88.11 -24.14
CA GLU A 353 0.48 -88.56 -25.53
C GLU A 353 1.45 -89.68 -25.91
#